data_AF-A0A9D1PZQ6-F1
#
_entry.id   AF-A0A9D1PZQ6-F1
#
_cell.length_a   1.000
_cell.length_b   1.000
_cell.length_c   1.000
_cell.angle_alpha   90.00
_cell.angle_beta   90.00
_cell.angle_gamma   90.00
#
_symmetry.space_group_name_H-M   'P 1'
#
loop_
_entity.id
_entity.type
_entity.pdbx_description
1 polymer ?
#
loop_
_entity_poly.entity_id
_entity_poly.type
_entity_poly.pdbx_seq_one_letter_code
_entity_poly.pdbx_strand_id
1 'polypeptide(L)'
;SKQWVGFYGSVVAAVLMIVSLALVAANGNTVYYNDVASLGGIIAAIVLAIVFTAAAVVVSETKLGENRYASLAADVVRAVGAMLMIVACLTFLNERVESFGYIFGSNIELGNETAFTAGGQAISVIVLCAVTWIIAVVSAAFAVTRRSRVKAEKKAEAA
;
A
#
# COMPACT_ATOMS: atom_id res chain seq x y z
N SER A 1 -9.82 -10.64 18.39
CA SER A 1 -11.00 -10.81 17.52
C SER A 1 -10.63 -10.37 16.11
N LYS A 2 -11.19 -11.03 15.08
CA LYS A 2 -10.84 -10.79 13.66
C LYS A 2 -11.02 -9.32 13.21
N GLN A 3 -11.98 -8.61 13.81
CA GLN A 3 -12.26 -7.19 13.53
C GLN A 3 -11.10 -6.25 13.90
N TRP A 4 -10.41 -6.49 15.03
CA TRP A 4 -9.28 -5.66 15.45
C TRP A 4 -8.08 -5.77 14.49
N VAL A 5 -7.89 -6.95 13.89
CA VAL A 5 -6.81 -7.20 12.91
C VAL A 5 -7.09 -6.43 11.62
N GLY A 6 -8.34 -6.44 11.13
CA GLY A 6 -8.72 -5.65 9.95
C GLY A 6 -8.55 -4.15 10.15
N PHE A 7 -8.99 -3.62 11.30
CA PHE A 7 -8.88 -2.19 11.61
C PHE A 7 -7.42 -1.74 11.77
N TYR A 8 -6.69 -2.31 12.74
CA TYR A 8 -5.31 -1.89 13.00
C TYR A 8 -4.38 -2.22 11.83
N GLY A 9 -4.60 -3.35 11.15
CA GLY A 9 -3.87 -3.69 9.94
C GLY A 9 -4.07 -2.64 8.84
N SER A 10 -5.29 -2.13 8.66
CA SER A 10 -5.58 -1.08 7.67
C SER A 10 -4.92 0.25 8.04
N VAL A 11 -4.92 0.61 9.32
CA VAL A 11 -4.24 1.82 9.82
C VAL A 11 -2.72 1.73 9.59
N VAL A 12 -2.12 0.60 9.95
CA VAL A 12 -0.69 0.36 9.72
C VAL A 12 -0.37 0.36 8.23
N ALA A 13 -1.18 -0.30 7.40
CA ALA A 13 -1.03 -0.28 5.95
C ALA A 13 -1.04 1.15 5.40
N ALA A 14 -2.01 1.97 5.81
CA ALA A 14 -2.11 3.36 5.37
C ALA A 14 -0.87 4.19 5.74
N VAL A 15 -0.34 4.03 6.97
CA VAL A 15 0.91 4.69 7.39
C VAL A 15 2.08 4.23 6.53
N LEU A 16 2.23 2.93 6.30
CA LEU A 16 3.32 2.41 5.48
C LEU A 16 3.21 2.81 4.00
N MET A 17 2.00 2.96 3.46
CA MET A 17 1.78 3.51 2.13
C MET A 17 2.23 4.98 2.05
N ILE A 18 1.99 5.79 3.08
CA ILE A 18 2.48 7.18 3.15
C ILE A 18 4.02 7.22 3.17
N VAL A 19 4.65 6.35 3.96
CA VAL A 19 6.11 6.25 3.99
C VAL A 19 6.65 5.79 2.62
N SER A 20 6.01 4.80 2.01
CA SER A 20 6.37 4.31 0.67
C SER A 20 6.26 5.42 -0.37
N LEU A 21 5.19 6.23 -0.33
CA LEU A 21 5.02 7.39 -1.21
C LEU A 21 6.18 8.38 -1.08
N ALA A 22 6.56 8.73 0.15
CA ALA A 22 7.66 9.66 0.40
C ALA A 22 9.00 9.12 -0.13
N LEU A 23 9.27 7.83 0.09
CA LEU A 23 10.50 7.21 -0.39
C LEU A 23 10.54 7.04 -1.91
N VAL A 24 9.41 6.70 -2.55
CA VAL A 24 9.30 6.65 -4.02
C VAL A 24 9.57 8.04 -4.61
N ALA A 25 8.94 9.08 -4.05
CA ALA A 25 9.16 10.45 -4.50
C ALA A 25 10.61 10.90 -4.30
N ALA A 26 11.22 10.60 -3.15
CA ALA A 26 12.62 10.92 -2.90
C ALA A 26 13.56 10.19 -3.86
N ASN A 27 13.33 8.89 -4.09
CA ASN A 27 14.14 8.08 -4.97
C ASN A 27 14.05 8.53 -6.44
N GLY A 28 12.85 8.86 -6.92
CA GLY A 28 12.62 9.39 -8.27
C GLY A 28 13.27 10.74 -8.55
N ASN A 29 13.79 11.43 -7.53
CA ASN A 29 14.52 12.70 -7.68
C ASN A 29 16.05 12.53 -7.62
N THR A 30 16.56 11.30 -7.55
CA THR A 30 18.01 11.06 -7.59
C THR A 30 18.55 11.06 -9.02
N VAL A 31 19.85 11.31 -9.17
CA VAL A 31 20.53 11.46 -10.48
C VAL A 31 20.38 10.23 -11.40
N TYR A 32 20.18 9.05 -10.83
CA TYR A 32 20.04 7.80 -11.58
C TYR A 32 18.61 7.50 -12.04
N TYR A 33 17.63 8.31 -11.61
CA TYR A 33 16.21 7.98 -11.71
C TYR A 33 15.32 9.19 -12.05
N ASN A 34 15.90 10.33 -12.44
CA ASN A 34 15.19 11.60 -12.65
C ASN A 34 14.40 11.68 -13.97
N ASP A 35 14.59 10.71 -14.86
CA ASP A 35 14.02 10.60 -16.21
C ASP A 35 12.95 9.49 -16.33
N VAL A 36 12.45 8.99 -15.19
CA VAL A 36 11.46 7.91 -15.14
C VAL A 36 10.07 8.43 -15.55
N ALA A 37 9.65 8.08 -16.77
CA ALA A 37 8.38 8.54 -17.34
C ALA A 37 7.14 8.12 -16.52
N SER A 38 7.19 7.00 -15.80
CA SER A 38 6.04 6.47 -15.06
C SER A 38 5.96 6.93 -13.60
N LEU A 39 6.89 7.77 -13.11
CA LEU A 39 6.92 8.23 -11.71
C LEU A 39 5.59 8.86 -11.27
N GLY A 40 4.98 9.67 -12.13
CA GLY A 40 3.66 10.26 -11.86
C GLY A 40 2.55 9.22 -11.71
N GLY A 41 2.57 8.17 -12.52
CA GLY A 41 1.62 7.06 -12.44
C GLY A 41 1.79 6.22 -11.18
N ILE A 42 3.04 5.95 -10.79
CA ILE A 42 3.37 5.25 -9.53
C ILE A 42 2.84 6.05 -8.33
N ILE A 43 3.14 7.35 -8.28
CA ILE A 43 2.67 8.25 -7.22
C ILE A 43 1.14 8.27 -7.15
N ALA A 44 0.46 8.42 -8.29
CA ALA A 44 -0.99 8.43 -8.34
C ALA A 44 -1.61 7.12 -7.82
N ALA A 45 -1.04 5.97 -8.18
CA ALA A 45 -1.50 4.68 -7.71
C ALA A 45 -1.35 4.53 -6.18
N ILE A 46 -0.21 4.98 -5.60
CA ILE A 46 0.00 4.94 -4.14
C ILE A 46 -0.98 5.90 -3.43
N VAL A 47 -1.19 7.11 -3.97
CA VAL A 47 -2.16 8.06 -3.40
C VAL A 47 -3.57 7.49 -3.40
N LEU A 48 -4.01 6.87 -4.50
CA LEU A 48 -5.31 6.21 -4.55
C LEU A 48 -5.40 5.02 -3.58
N ALA A 49 -4.32 4.24 -3.43
CA ALA A 49 -4.26 3.17 -2.44
C ALA A 49 -4.45 3.68 -1.01
N ILE A 50 -3.82 4.81 -0.66
CA ILE A 50 -3.99 5.49 0.64
C ILE A 50 -5.44 5.93 0.82
N VAL A 51 -6.00 6.64 -0.17
CA VAL A 51 -7.37 7.17 -0.10
C VAL A 51 -8.37 6.04 0.08
N PHE A 52 -8.24 4.95 -0.67
CA PHE A 52 -9.16 3.81 -0.59
C PHE A 52 -9.05 3.08 0.75
N THR A 53 -7.82 2.85 1.23
CA THR A 53 -7.59 2.24 2.54
C THR A 53 -8.17 3.10 3.67
N ALA A 54 -7.95 4.41 3.62
CA ALA A 54 -8.48 5.35 4.61
C ALA A 54 -10.01 5.45 4.56
N ALA A 55 -10.61 5.54 3.36
CA ALA A 55 -12.05 5.56 3.18
C ALA A 55 -12.71 4.31 3.76
N ALA A 56 -12.13 3.13 3.54
CA ALA A 56 -12.63 1.89 4.10
C ALA A 56 -12.58 1.86 5.65
N VAL A 57 -11.56 2.47 6.26
CA VAL A 57 -11.49 2.62 7.73
C VAL A 57 -12.58 3.58 8.21
N VAL A 58 -12.74 4.75 7.57
CA VAL A 58 -13.76 5.73 7.95
C VAL A 58 -15.17 5.16 7.85
N VAL A 59 -15.49 4.41 6.79
CA VAL A 59 -16.80 3.76 6.65
C VAL A 59 -17.04 2.76 7.78
N SER A 60 -16.01 2.01 8.20
CA SER A 60 -16.13 1.01 9.26
C SER A 60 -16.40 1.59 10.66
N GLU A 61 -15.99 2.83 10.91
CA GLU A 61 -16.17 3.51 12.20
C GLU A 61 -17.44 4.37 12.26
N THR A 62 -18.00 4.74 11.11
CA THR A 62 -19.21 5.57 11.02
C THR A 62 -20.49 4.73 11.02
N LYS A 63 -21.65 5.39 11.21
CA LYS A 63 -22.97 4.74 11.11
C LYS A 63 -23.23 4.12 9.73
N LEU A 64 -22.50 4.56 8.69
CA LEU A 64 -22.54 3.96 7.36
C LEU A 64 -22.14 2.49 7.39
N GLY A 65 -21.17 2.10 8.23
CA GLY A 65 -20.72 0.71 8.38
C GLY A 65 -21.77 -0.26 8.93
N GLU A 66 -22.92 0.23 9.40
CA GLU A 66 -24.05 -0.59 9.83
C GLU A 66 -24.88 -1.10 8.62
N ASN A 67 -24.82 -0.39 7.49
CA ASN A 67 -25.46 -0.81 6.25
C ASN A 67 -24.63 -1.92 5.56
N ARG A 68 -25.28 -3.03 5.23
CA ARG A 68 -24.67 -4.17 4.51
C ARG A 68 -23.90 -3.73 3.27
N TYR A 69 -24.53 -2.93 2.41
CA TYR A 69 -23.95 -2.54 1.13
C TYR A 69 -22.76 -1.61 1.32
N ALA A 70 -22.82 -0.68 2.28
CA ALA A 70 -21.71 0.20 2.60
C ALA A 70 -20.52 -0.56 3.20
N SER A 71 -20.77 -1.54 4.09
CA SER A 71 -19.71 -2.39 4.64
C SER A 71 -19.03 -3.25 3.56
N LEU A 72 -19.81 -3.81 2.64
CA LEU A 72 -19.28 -4.59 1.52
C LEU A 72 -18.47 -3.70 0.56
N ALA A 73 -18.99 -2.51 0.25
CA ALA A 73 -18.28 -1.55 -0.58
C ALA A 73 -16.95 -1.12 0.06
N ALA A 74 -16.91 -0.91 1.38
CA ALA A 74 -15.67 -0.60 2.09
C ALA A 74 -14.64 -1.73 2.01
N ASP A 75 -15.06 -2.99 2.14
CA ASP A 75 -14.16 -4.15 2.00
C ASP A 75 -13.62 -4.28 0.56
N VAL A 76 -14.46 -4.06 -0.45
CA VAL A 76 -14.03 -4.02 -1.86
C VAL A 76 -13.05 -2.88 -2.11
N VAL A 77 -13.36 -1.67 -1.66
CA VAL A 77 -12.48 -0.50 -1.80
C VAL A 77 -11.13 -0.75 -1.13
N ARG A 78 -11.11 -1.36 0.05
CA ARG A 78 -9.86 -1.75 0.73
C ARG A 78 -9.04 -2.75 -0.10
N ALA A 79 -9.68 -3.76 -0.67
CA ALA A 79 -9.02 -4.73 -1.55
C ALA A 79 -8.47 -4.06 -2.83
N VAL A 80 -9.21 -3.14 -3.44
CA VAL A 80 -8.73 -2.35 -4.58
C VAL A 80 -7.55 -1.47 -4.17
N GLY A 81 -7.55 -0.89 -2.96
CA GLY A 81 -6.40 -0.17 -2.42
C GLY A 81 -5.14 -1.03 -2.33
N ALA A 82 -5.25 -2.27 -1.84
CA ALA A 82 -4.14 -3.22 -1.83
C ALA A 82 -3.65 -3.59 -3.24
N MET A 83 -4.56 -3.71 -4.22
CA MET A 83 -4.23 -3.96 -5.63
C MET A 83 -3.48 -2.78 -6.26
N LEU A 84 -3.92 -1.55 -5.99
CA LEU A 84 -3.23 -0.35 -6.46
C LEU A 84 -1.82 -0.25 -5.88
N MET A 85 -1.66 -0.63 -4.60
CA MET A 85 -0.35 -0.66 -3.97
C MET A 85 0.61 -1.62 -4.71
N ILE A 86 0.21 -2.87 -4.98
CA ILE A 86 1.10 -3.82 -5.69
C ILE A 86 1.38 -3.40 -7.12
N VAL A 87 0.41 -2.81 -7.82
CA VAL A 87 0.64 -2.26 -9.17
C VAL A 87 1.71 -1.17 -9.11
N ALA A 88 1.64 -0.25 -8.14
CA ALA A 88 2.66 0.77 -7.95
C ALA A 88 4.04 0.16 -7.65
N CYS A 89 4.10 -0.86 -6.77
CA CYS A 89 5.33 -1.56 -6.42
C CYS A 89 6.00 -2.21 -7.64
N LEU A 90 5.21 -2.91 -8.46
CA LEU A 90 5.73 -3.63 -9.62
C LEU A 90 6.16 -2.67 -10.74
N THR A 91 5.40 -1.61 -10.97
CA THR A 91 5.80 -0.56 -11.92
C THR A 91 7.08 0.12 -11.45
N PHE A 92 7.21 0.47 -10.16
CA PHE A 92 8.44 1.00 -9.61
C PHE A 92 9.62 0.04 -9.80
N LEU A 93 9.45 -1.25 -9.50
CA LEU A 93 10.50 -2.25 -9.69
C LEU A 93 10.93 -2.34 -11.16
N ASN A 94 9.97 -2.35 -12.09
CA ASN A 94 10.23 -2.44 -13.52
C ASN A 94 11.13 -1.29 -14.01
N GLU A 95 10.85 -0.06 -13.58
CA GLU A 95 11.65 1.14 -13.89
C GLU A 95 13.04 1.15 -13.24
N ARG A 96 13.31 0.22 -12.33
CA ARG A 96 14.61 0.11 -11.65
C ARG A 96 15.48 -0.99 -12.23
N VAL A 97 14.93 -1.91 -13.03
CA VAL A 97 15.69 -3.04 -13.60
C VAL A 97 16.86 -2.55 -14.44
N GLU A 98 16.61 -1.62 -15.37
CA GLU A 98 17.66 -1.08 -16.24
C GLU A 98 18.70 -0.29 -15.45
N SER A 99 18.26 0.63 -14.60
CA SER A 99 19.15 1.44 -13.76
C SER A 99 19.99 0.59 -12.79
N PHE A 100 19.45 -0.53 -12.29
CA PHE A 100 20.21 -1.48 -11.48
C PHE A 100 21.35 -2.13 -12.28
N GLY A 101 21.16 -2.39 -13.56
CA GLY A 101 22.24 -2.83 -14.45
C GLY A 101 23.41 -1.84 -14.47
N TYR A 102 23.12 -0.54 -14.64
CA TYR A 102 24.15 0.51 -14.65
C TYR A 102 24.78 0.77 -13.27
N ILE A 103 23.99 0.72 -12.20
CA ILE A 103 24.47 0.98 -10.84
C ILE A 103 25.35 -0.17 -10.36
N PHE A 104 24.87 -1.42 -10.43
CA PHE A 104 25.58 -2.58 -9.91
C PHE A 104 26.69 -3.07 -10.84
N GLY A 105 26.51 -2.96 -12.15
CA GLY A 105 27.47 -3.51 -13.13
C GLY A 105 28.65 -2.61 -13.47
N SER A 106 28.70 -1.37 -12.98
CA SER A 106 29.83 -0.47 -13.29
C SER A 106 30.09 0.60 -12.22
N ASN A 107 29.07 1.38 -11.83
CA ASN A 107 29.30 2.56 -10.99
C ASN A 107 29.71 2.21 -9.54
N ILE A 108 29.17 1.11 -9.02
CA ILE A 108 29.54 0.61 -7.69
C ILE A 108 30.98 0.06 -7.66
N GLU A 109 31.40 -0.62 -8.71
CA GLU A 109 32.78 -1.12 -8.84
C GLU A 109 33.80 0.02 -8.89
N LEU A 110 33.38 1.20 -9.38
CA LEU A 110 34.16 2.42 -9.41
C LEU A 110 34.12 3.22 -8.08
N GLY A 111 33.48 2.70 -7.03
CA GLY A 111 33.40 3.36 -5.72
C GLY A 111 32.50 4.60 -5.68
N ASN A 112 31.54 4.72 -6.59
CA ASN A 112 30.65 5.88 -6.64
C ASN A 112 29.61 5.86 -5.51
N GLU A 113 29.82 6.68 -4.46
CA GLU A 113 28.91 6.79 -3.32
C GLU A 113 27.47 7.17 -3.69
N THR A 114 27.29 7.95 -4.76
CA THR A 114 25.96 8.35 -5.23
C THR A 114 25.20 7.15 -5.79
N ALA A 115 25.90 6.25 -6.49
CA ALA A 115 25.33 5.01 -7.02
C ALA A 115 24.93 4.06 -5.90
N PHE A 116 25.79 3.90 -4.88
CA PHE A 116 25.48 3.12 -3.68
C PHE A 116 24.24 3.65 -2.97
N THR A 117 24.16 4.97 -2.77
CA THR A 117 23.01 5.60 -2.10
C THR A 117 21.73 5.41 -2.89
N ALA A 118 21.75 5.66 -4.20
CA ALA A 118 20.59 5.52 -5.08
C ALA A 118 20.10 4.05 -5.15
N GLY A 119 21.03 3.10 -5.31
CA GLY A 119 20.73 1.67 -5.30
C GLY A 119 20.16 1.20 -3.96
N GLY A 120 20.78 1.59 -2.85
CA GLY A 120 20.31 1.26 -1.50
C GLY A 120 18.92 1.83 -1.19
N GLN A 121 18.65 3.08 -1.60
CA GLN A 121 17.33 3.68 -1.46
C GLN A 121 16.27 2.92 -2.28
N ALA A 122 16.58 2.56 -3.53
CA ALA A 122 15.65 1.83 -4.38
C ALA A 122 15.32 0.43 -3.80
N ILE A 123 16.32 -0.30 -3.28
CA ILE A 123 16.10 -1.57 -2.57
C ILE A 123 15.22 -1.36 -1.34
N SER A 124 15.49 -0.33 -0.55
CA SER A 124 14.70 0.00 0.65
C SER A 124 13.24 0.30 0.30
N VAL A 125 13.00 1.02 -0.79
CA VAL A 125 11.66 1.26 -1.34
C VAL A 125 10.99 -0.06 -1.70
N ILE A 126 11.67 -0.93 -2.47
CA ILE A 126 11.12 -2.23 -2.90
C ILE A 126 10.71 -3.10 -1.71
N VAL A 127 11.57 -3.21 -0.70
CA VAL A 127 11.30 -3.99 0.51
C VAL A 127 10.11 -3.41 1.28
N LEU A 128 10.08 -2.09 1.50
CA LEU A 128 8.99 -1.44 2.20
C LEU A 128 7.66 -1.60 1.44
N CYS A 129 7.69 -1.42 0.12
CA CYS A 129 6.57 -1.62 -0.78
C CYS A 129 5.98 -3.03 -0.66
N ALA A 130 6.84 -4.07 -0.66
CA ALA A 130 6.42 -5.46 -0.49
C ALA A 130 5.78 -5.71 0.89
N VAL A 131 6.39 -5.23 1.96
CA VAL A 131 5.86 -5.37 3.33
C VAL A 131 4.52 -4.63 3.47
N THR A 132 4.42 -3.42 2.93
CA THR A 132 3.21 -2.60 2.91
C THR A 132 2.08 -3.33 2.21
N TRP A 133 2.34 -3.91 1.04
CA TRP A 133 1.35 -4.68 0.29
C TRP A 133 0.89 -5.92 1.06
N ILE A 134 1.80 -6.69 1.68
CA ILE A 134 1.43 -7.87 2.48
C ILE A 134 0.47 -7.47 3.61
N ILE A 135 0.80 -6.40 4.34
CA ILE A 135 -0.05 -5.90 5.43
C ILE A 135 -1.40 -5.41 4.89
N ALA A 136 -1.42 -4.72 3.75
CA ALA A 136 -2.65 -4.29 3.09
C ALA A 136 -3.54 -5.49 2.70
N VAL A 137 -2.98 -6.55 2.11
CA VAL A 137 -3.73 -7.77 1.77
C VAL A 137 -4.27 -8.47 3.01
N VAL A 138 -3.43 -8.66 4.02
CA VAL A 138 -3.84 -9.31 5.28
C VAL A 138 -4.96 -8.52 5.94
N SER A 139 -4.85 -7.19 6.01
CA SER A 139 -5.89 -6.33 6.56
C SER A 139 -7.18 -6.36 5.74
N ALA A 140 -7.10 -6.45 4.41
CA ALA A 140 -8.25 -6.59 3.53
C ALA A 140 -8.98 -7.93 3.69
N ALA A 141 -8.27 -9.01 4.03
CA ALA A 141 -8.85 -10.32 4.25
C ALA A 141 -9.70 -10.41 5.54
N PHE A 142 -9.50 -9.50 6.50
CA PHE A 142 -10.29 -9.46 7.73
C PHE A 142 -11.37 -8.37 7.66
N ALA A 143 -12.62 -8.79 7.48
CA ALA A 143 -13.76 -7.89 7.49
C ALA A 143 -13.83 -7.08 8.79
N VAL A 144 -13.95 -5.76 8.67
CA VAL A 144 -14.19 -4.87 9.81
C VAL A 144 -15.70 -4.79 10.03
N THR A 145 -16.33 -5.92 10.37
CA THR A 145 -17.77 -5.96 10.66
C THR A 145 -18.03 -5.64 12.12
N ARG A 146 -18.85 -4.62 12.39
CA ARG A 146 -19.20 -4.18 13.76
C ARG A 146 -19.92 -5.29 14.55
N ARG A 147 -19.51 -5.48 15.81
CA ARG A 147 -20.06 -6.48 16.76
C ARG A 147 -21.58 -6.44 16.96
N SER A 148 -22.23 -5.30 16.69
CA SER A 148 -23.69 -5.16 16.73
C SER A 148 -24.41 -6.01 15.67
N ARG A 149 -23.76 -6.23 14.52
CA ARG A 149 -24.28 -7.03 13.40
C ARG A 149 -24.32 -8.53 13.72
N VAL A 150 -23.25 -9.04 14.33
CA VAL A 150 -23.17 -10.44 14.81
C VAL A 150 -24.26 -10.75 15.84
N LYS A 151 -24.62 -9.78 16.70
CA LYS A 151 -25.73 -9.93 17.64
C LYS A 151 -27.09 -9.88 16.94
N ALA A 152 -27.27 -9.03 15.92
CA ALA A 152 -28.51 -8.92 15.19
C ALA A 152 -28.80 -10.16 14.31
N GLU A 153 -27.79 -10.69 13.61
CA GLU A 153 -27.92 -11.91 12.81
C GLU A 153 -28.20 -13.13 13.69
N LYS A 154 -27.47 -13.30 14.80
CA LYS A 154 -27.76 -14.36 15.76
C LYS A 154 -29.14 -14.26 16.40
N LYS A 155 -29.68 -13.04 16.55
CA LYS A 155 -31.02 -12.83 17.09
C LYS A 155 -32.11 -13.10 16.05
N ALA A 156 -31.82 -12.87 14.77
CA ALA A 156 -32.71 -13.20 13.66
C ALA A 156 -32.72 -14.71 13.34
N GLU A 157 -31.60 -15.41 13.51
CA GLU A 157 -31.53 -16.88 13.39
C GLU A 157 -32.19 -17.62 14.56
N ALA A 158 -32.36 -16.94 15.71
CA ALA A 158 -32.97 -17.49 16.91
C ALA A 158 -34.46 -17.14 17.07
N ALA A 159 -35.05 -16.43 16.11
CA ALA A 159 -36.47 -16.03 16.08
C ALA A 159 -37.21 -16.75 14.95
#